data_AF-A0A9Q1JSL2-F1
#
_entry.id   AF-A0A9Q1JSL2-F1
#
_cell.length_a   1.000
_cell.length_b   1.000
_cell.length_c   1.000
_cell.angle_alpha   90.00
_cell.angle_beta   90.00
_cell.angle_gamma   90.00
#
_symmetry.space_group_name_H-M   'P 1'
#
loop_
_entity.id
_entity.type
_entity.pdbx_description
1 polymer ?
#
loop_
_entity_poly.entity_id
_entity_poly.type
_entity_poly.pdbx_seq_one_letter_code
_entity_poly.pdbx_strand_id
1 'polypeptide(L)'
;MVATTDICDAHPSLLKTGELRVLLPLFQSYGKRRAFHGPIVTVKVFEDNVLVRQLLEAAAAAYRGKVLVVDGGGSRRCALLGGNLARLAQDNGWAGVVVNGCVRDVDEINGCDIGVKALGPSPVKSEKKGAGLVYLAPEPALSVLVNTCKLLDQQHRRKRNNNNAELSFKIST
;
A
#
# COMPACT_ATOMS: atom_id res chain seq x y z
N MET A 1 -4.28 3.87 -15.79
CA MET A 1 -4.49 4.11 -14.34
C MET A 1 -4.75 5.60 -14.15
N VAL A 2 -5.70 5.99 -13.30
CA VAL A 2 -6.01 7.42 -13.04
C VAL A 2 -5.02 7.97 -12.02
N ALA A 3 -4.48 9.16 -12.23
CA ALA A 3 -3.53 9.78 -11.31
C ALA A 3 -4.22 10.18 -9.99
N THR A 4 -3.49 10.15 -8.87
CA THR A 4 -4.01 10.57 -7.55
C THR A 4 -4.40 12.04 -7.56
N THR A 5 -3.68 12.89 -8.31
CA THR A 5 -4.02 14.30 -8.51
C THR A 5 -5.39 14.47 -9.16
N ASP A 6 -5.65 13.74 -10.25
CA ASP A 6 -6.94 13.80 -10.95
C ASP A 6 -8.10 13.38 -10.04
N ILE A 7 -7.87 12.42 -9.14
CA ILE A 7 -8.87 11.96 -8.17
C ILE A 7 -9.15 13.03 -7.12
N CYS A 8 -8.11 13.67 -6.58
CA CYS A 8 -8.25 14.78 -5.64
C CYS A 8 -9.00 15.96 -6.26
N ASP A 9 -8.62 16.34 -7.48
CA ASP A 9 -9.21 17.46 -8.22
C ASP A 9 -10.68 17.21 -8.56
N ALA A 10 -11.04 15.96 -8.89
CA ALA A 10 -12.42 15.57 -9.19
C ALA A 10 -13.31 15.43 -7.94
N HIS A 11 -12.75 15.25 -6.74
CA HIS A 11 -13.52 14.96 -5.52
C HIS A 11 -13.16 15.87 -4.32
N PRO A 12 -13.18 17.20 -4.47
CA PRO A 12 -12.83 18.13 -3.39
C PRO A 12 -13.79 18.06 -2.20
N SER A 13 -15.06 17.67 -2.42
CA SER A 13 -16.04 17.46 -1.35
C SER A 13 -15.64 16.27 -0.47
N LEU A 14 -15.22 15.15 -1.06
CA LEU A 14 -14.81 13.96 -0.33
C LEU A 14 -13.52 14.18 0.48
N LEU A 15 -12.64 15.07 0.03
CA LEU A 15 -11.49 15.52 0.81
C LEU A 15 -11.91 16.30 2.07
N LYS A 16 -12.92 17.16 1.94
CA LYS A 16 -13.44 17.97 3.06
C LYS A 16 -14.19 17.11 4.08
N THR A 17 -14.96 16.13 3.63
CA THR A 17 -15.69 15.20 4.52
C THR A 17 -14.77 14.15 5.15
N GLY A 18 -13.58 13.93 4.57
CA GLY A 18 -12.62 12.93 5.02
C GLY A 18 -12.94 11.51 4.56
N GLU A 19 -13.84 11.34 3.61
CA GLU A 19 -14.12 10.08 2.91
C GLU A 19 -13.00 9.73 1.91
N LEU A 20 -12.41 10.76 1.31
CA LEU A 20 -11.14 10.68 0.58
C LEU A 20 -10.03 11.20 1.47
N ARG A 21 -9.04 10.35 1.77
CA ARG A 21 -7.90 10.72 2.62
C ARG A 21 -6.61 10.62 1.84
N VAL A 22 -5.70 11.55 2.09
CA VAL A 22 -4.35 11.53 1.51
C VAL A 22 -3.35 11.19 2.61
N LEU A 23 -2.53 10.16 2.42
CA LEU A 23 -1.42 9.89 3.32
C LEU A 23 -0.36 10.98 3.21
N LEU A 24 0.31 11.22 4.33
CA LEU A 24 1.49 12.06 4.36
C LEU A 24 2.55 11.52 3.36
N PRO A 25 3.32 12.41 2.72
CA PRO A 25 4.33 12.05 1.72
C PRO A 25 5.60 11.46 2.35
N LEU A 26 5.44 10.48 3.24
CA LEU A 26 6.52 9.84 4.01
C LEU A 26 6.96 8.51 3.40
N PHE A 27 6.18 7.97 2.46
CA PHE A 27 6.39 6.64 1.93
C PHE A 27 7.33 6.66 0.72
N GLN A 28 8.38 5.85 0.82
CA GLN A 28 9.26 5.51 -0.30
C GLN A 28 8.63 4.40 -1.14
N SER A 29 9.02 4.33 -2.40
CA SER A 29 8.48 3.39 -3.37
C SER A 29 9.45 2.26 -3.66
N TYR A 30 8.96 1.03 -3.58
CA TYR A 30 9.67 -0.21 -3.88
C TYR A 30 8.82 -1.08 -4.80
N GLY A 31 9.46 -2.02 -5.50
CA GLY A 31 8.79 -2.87 -6.49
C GLY A 31 8.63 -2.18 -7.84
N LYS A 32 8.33 -2.97 -8.88
CA LYS A 32 8.21 -2.47 -10.26
C LYS A 32 6.96 -1.63 -10.46
N ARG A 33 5.88 -1.88 -9.70
CA ARG A 33 4.63 -1.10 -9.85
C ARG A 33 4.69 0.16 -8.99
N ARG A 34 4.96 1.27 -9.65
CA ARG A 34 5.05 2.60 -9.02
C ARG A 34 3.69 3.14 -8.54
N ALA A 35 2.63 2.69 -9.21
CA ALA A 35 1.25 3.02 -8.95
C ALA A 35 0.41 1.72 -8.89
N PHE A 36 -0.55 1.66 -7.98
CA PHE A 36 -1.41 0.49 -7.75
C PHE A 36 -2.66 0.88 -6.96
N HIS A 37 -3.71 0.09 -7.03
CA HIS A 37 -4.97 0.36 -6.34
C HIS A 37 -5.75 -0.92 -6.08
N GLY A 38 -6.70 -0.87 -5.16
CA GLY A 38 -7.55 -2.02 -4.84
C GLY A 38 -8.31 -1.85 -3.53
N PRO A 39 -9.21 -2.79 -3.17
CA PRO A 39 -9.80 -2.84 -1.83
C PRO A 39 -8.73 -3.02 -0.75
N ILE A 40 -8.93 -2.44 0.44
CA ILE A 40 -7.93 -2.49 1.51
C ILE A 40 -8.18 -3.69 2.42
N VAL A 41 -7.09 -4.35 2.81
CA VAL A 41 -7.04 -5.20 3.99
C VAL A 41 -6.04 -4.57 4.95
N THR A 42 -6.44 -4.36 6.21
CA THR A 42 -5.56 -3.72 7.20
C THR A 42 -5.13 -4.72 8.26
N VAL A 43 -3.86 -4.67 8.62
CA VAL A 43 -3.31 -5.42 9.75
C VAL A 43 -2.49 -4.50 10.62
N LYS A 44 -2.75 -4.52 11.93
CA LYS A 44 -1.98 -3.78 12.92
C LYS A 44 -1.07 -4.74 13.67
N VAL A 45 0.22 -4.47 13.61
CA VAL A 45 1.28 -5.24 14.26
C VAL A 45 2.28 -4.28 14.88
N PHE A 46 3.10 -4.78 15.79
CA PHE A 46 4.23 -4.01 16.30
C PHE A 46 5.47 -4.89 16.31
N GLU A 47 6.38 -4.61 15.38
CA GLU A 47 7.66 -5.29 15.24
C GLU A 47 7.58 -6.82 15.09
N ASP A 48 6.43 -7.29 14.60
CA ASP A 48 6.10 -8.68 14.34
C ASP A 48 5.46 -8.80 12.95
N ASN A 49 5.78 -9.84 12.18
CA ASN A 49 5.24 -10.01 10.83
C ASN A 49 4.53 -11.35 10.58
N VAL A 50 4.19 -12.11 11.63
CA VAL A 50 3.49 -13.40 11.48
C VAL A 50 2.13 -13.20 10.83
N LEU A 51 1.33 -12.22 11.29
CA LEU A 51 0.03 -11.92 10.71
C LEU A 51 0.15 -11.35 9.30
N VAL A 52 1.19 -10.57 9.01
CA VAL A 52 1.49 -10.05 7.67
C VAL A 52 1.73 -11.21 6.71
N ARG A 53 2.58 -12.16 7.11
CA ARG A 53 2.83 -13.39 6.34
C ARG A 53 1.54 -14.17 6.11
N GLN A 54 0.77 -14.45 7.17
CA GLN A 54 -0.46 -15.24 7.06
C GLN A 54 -1.46 -14.62 6.08
N LEU A 55 -1.62 -13.30 6.08
CA LEU A 55 -2.49 -12.61 5.13
C LEU A 55 -1.97 -12.70 3.70
N LEU A 56 -0.67 -12.56 3.50
CA LEU A 56 -0.06 -12.69 2.18
C LEU A 56 -0.12 -14.14 1.66
N GLU A 57 -0.07 -15.14 2.54
CA GLU A 57 -0.22 -16.58 2.23
C GLU A 57 -1.69 -16.97 2.00
N ALA A 58 -2.65 -16.26 2.60
CA ALA A 58 -4.06 -16.57 2.51
C ALA A 58 -4.57 -16.54 1.06
N ALA A 59 -5.48 -17.47 0.75
CA ALA A 59 -5.83 -17.90 -0.60
C ALA A 59 -5.98 -16.76 -1.62
N ALA A 60 -5.25 -16.90 -2.73
CA ALA A 60 -5.19 -15.93 -3.83
C ALA A 60 -6.58 -15.50 -4.37
N ALA A 61 -7.61 -16.34 -4.27
CA ALA A 61 -8.95 -15.99 -4.75
C ALA A 61 -9.64 -14.87 -3.94
N ALA A 62 -9.46 -14.82 -2.61
CA ALA A 62 -10.16 -13.87 -1.74
C ALA A 62 -9.50 -12.48 -1.69
N TYR A 63 -8.20 -12.42 -2.01
CA TYR A 63 -7.37 -11.22 -1.86
C TYR A 63 -6.74 -10.71 -3.16
N ARG A 64 -7.07 -11.34 -4.30
CA ARG A 64 -6.61 -10.87 -5.62
C ARG A 64 -7.00 -9.42 -5.85
N GLY A 65 -6.05 -8.62 -6.30
CA GLY A 65 -6.26 -7.21 -6.62
C GLY A 65 -6.47 -6.31 -5.39
N LYS A 66 -6.35 -6.83 -4.17
CA LYS A 66 -6.44 -6.02 -2.94
C LYS A 66 -5.09 -5.41 -2.58
N VAL A 67 -5.12 -4.41 -1.71
CA VAL A 67 -3.95 -3.77 -1.13
C VAL A 67 -3.86 -4.08 0.35
N LEU A 68 -2.74 -4.63 0.79
CA LEU A 68 -2.47 -4.85 2.21
C LEU A 68 -1.88 -3.58 2.83
N VAL A 69 -2.52 -3.04 3.86
CA VAL A 69 -2.02 -1.93 4.68
C VAL A 69 -1.56 -2.48 6.02
N VAL A 70 -0.26 -2.41 6.27
CA VAL A 70 0.38 -2.84 7.52
C VAL A 70 0.62 -1.62 8.38
N ASP A 71 -0.16 -1.46 9.45
CA ASP A 71 0.13 -0.51 10.51
C ASP A 71 1.16 -1.11 11.47
N GLY A 72 2.43 -0.77 11.26
CA GLY A 72 3.57 -1.17 12.10
C GLY A 72 3.91 -0.17 13.21
N GLY A 73 3.04 0.82 13.47
CA GLY A 73 3.31 1.91 14.40
C GLY A 73 4.43 2.86 13.95
N GLY A 74 4.86 2.79 12.68
CA GLY A 74 5.95 3.61 12.16
C GLY A 74 7.34 3.22 12.66
N SER A 75 7.50 2.03 13.27
CA SER A 75 8.81 1.59 13.77
C SER A 75 9.82 1.47 12.65
N ARG A 76 11.03 1.99 12.92
CA ARG A 76 12.21 1.87 12.06
C ARG A 76 13.22 0.86 12.57
N ARG A 77 12.91 0.16 13.68
CA ARG A 77 13.84 -0.75 14.35
C ARG A 77 13.98 -2.10 13.64
N CYS A 78 12.94 -2.53 12.90
CA CYS A 78 12.95 -3.77 12.14
C CYS A 78 12.08 -3.67 10.87
N ALA A 79 12.28 -4.62 9.97
CA ALA A 79 11.51 -4.76 8.73
C ALA A 79 10.32 -5.69 8.92
N LEU A 80 9.14 -5.25 8.48
CA LEU A 80 7.89 -6.01 8.50
C LEU A 80 7.63 -6.78 7.19
N LEU A 81 8.25 -6.34 6.09
CA LEU A 81 8.19 -6.99 4.78
C LEU A 81 9.60 -7.17 4.21
N GLY A 82 9.86 -8.32 3.58
CA GLY A 82 11.11 -8.60 2.86
C GLY A 82 10.85 -9.20 1.48
N GLY A 83 11.91 -9.54 0.75
CA GLY A 83 11.86 -9.98 -0.66
C GLY A 83 10.95 -11.18 -0.87
N ASN A 84 11.11 -12.23 -0.07
CA ASN A 84 10.26 -13.43 -0.13
C ASN A 84 8.77 -13.14 0.08
N LEU A 85 8.44 -12.22 0.99
CA LEU A 85 7.03 -11.85 1.23
C LEU A 85 6.47 -10.99 0.10
N ALA A 86 7.29 -10.12 -0.50
CA ALA A 86 6.89 -9.34 -1.67
C ALA A 86 6.63 -10.24 -2.89
N ARG A 87 7.49 -11.26 -3.11
CA ARG A 87 7.28 -12.27 -4.15
C ARG A 87 6.01 -13.07 -3.91
N LEU A 88 5.81 -13.55 -2.69
CA LEU A 88 4.57 -14.23 -2.32
C LEU A 88 3.33 -13.37 -2.58
N ALA A 89 3.38 -12.09 -2.22
CA ALA A 89 2.29 -11.15 -2.48
C ALA A 89 2.00 -11.00 -3.98
N GLN A 90 3.05 -10.90 -4.81
CA GLN A 90 2.92 -10.88 -6.26
C GLN A 90 2.26 -12.16 -6.78
N ASP A 91 2.75 -13.32 -6.35
CA ASP A 91 2.29 -14.62 -6.85
C ASP A 91 0.84 -14.91 -6.44
N ASN A 92 0.42 -14.43 -5.26
CA ASN A 92 -0.96 -14.49 -4.79
C ASN A 92 -1.85 -13.35 -5.34
N GLY A 93 -1.32 -12.50 -6.23
CA GLY A 93 -2.09 -11.53 -6.99
C GLY A 93 -2.51 -10.29 -6.22
N TRP A 94 -1.81 -9.93 -5.14
CA TRP A 94 -2.01 -8.65 -4.45
C TRP A 94 -1.68 -7.48 -5.39
N ALA A 95 -2.49 -6.42 -5.35
CA ALA A 95 -2.19 -5.20 -6.10
C ALA A 95 -0.97 -4.46 -5.52
N GLY A 96 -0.81 -4.50 -4.20
CA GLY A 96 0.36 -3.98 -3.51
C GLY A 96 0.30 -4.04 -1.99
N VAL A 97 1.35 -3.54 -1.36
CA VAL A 97 1.51 -3.50 0.10
C VAL A 97 1.97 -2.10 0.53
N VAL A 98 1.32 -1.53 1.54
CA VAL A 98 1.74 -0.29 2.20
C VAL A 98 2.13 -0.61 3.62
N VAL A 99 3.33 -0.22 4.03
CA VAL A 99 3.90 -0.54 5.34
C VAL A 99 4.18 0.76 6.08
N ASN A 100 3.40 1.04 7.12
CA ASN A 100 3.73 2.06 8.12
C ASN A 100 4.85 1.53 9.05
N GLY A 101 6.05 1.41 8.49
CA GLY A 101 7.22 0.78 9.07
C GLY A 101 8.30 0.56 8.02
N CYS A 102 9.27 -0.30 8.31
CA CYS A 102 10.38 -0.59 7.41
C CYS A 102 10.23 -1.89 6.61
N VAL A 103 11.00 -1.97 5.51
CA VAL A 103 11.16 -3.16 4.67
C VAL A 103 12.62 -3.59 4.61
N ARG A 104 12.90 -4.77 4.05
CA ARG A 104 14.27 -5.26 3.79
C ARG A 104 14.36 -5.97 2.44
N ASP A 105 15.56 -6.39 2.06
CA ASP A 105 15.82 -7.09 0.79
C ASP A 105 15.33 -6.25 -0.41
N VAL A 106 15.67 -4.95 -0.41
CA VAL A 106 15.13 -3.94 -1.33
C VAL A 106 15.29 -4.33 -2.81
N ASP A 107 16.43 -4.90 -3.17
CA ASP A 107 16.69 -5.32 -4.56
C ASP A 107 15.76 -6.46 -5.00
N GLU A 108 15.48 -7.41 -4.11
CA GLU A 108 14.52 -8.47 -4.37
C GLU A 108 13.10 -7.92 -4.51
N ILE A 109 12.70 -6.98 -3.64
CA ILE A 109 11.39 -6.31 -3.75
C ILE A 109 11.30 -5.57 -5.09
N ASN A 110 12.35 -4.84 -5.49
CA ASN A 110 12.41 -4.11 -6.76
C ASN A 110 12.42 -5.03 -7.99
N GLY A 111 12.75 -6.32 -7.82
CA GLY A 111 12.58 -7.34 -8.85
C GLY A 111 11.14 -7.80 -9.08
N CYS A 112 10.25 -7.60 -8.10
CA CYS A 112 8.87 -8.09 -8.13
C CYS A 112 7.92 -7.12 -8.87
N ASP A 113 7.00 -7.66 -9.67
CA ASP A 113 5.89 -6.94 -10.33
C ASP A 113 4.72 -6.69 -9.35
N ILE A 114 5.02 -6.00 -8.26
CA ILE A 114 4.07 -5.55 -7.26
C ILE A 114 4.41 -4.12 -6.83
N GLY A 115 3.43 -3.41 -6.28
CA GLY A 115 3.67 -2.10 -5.68
C GLY A 115 3.90 -2.21 -4.19
N VAL A 116 5.01 -1.63 -3.71
CA VAL A 116 5.31 -1.57 -2.27
C VAL A 116 5.61 -0.13 -1.87
N LYS A 117 4.98 0.32 -0.78
CA LYS A 117 5.25 1.63 -0.17
C LYS A 117 5.65 1.43 1.29
N ALA A 118 6.75 2.05 1.74
CA ALA A 118 7.19 1.93 3.13
C ALA A 118 8.00 3.15 3.60
N LEU A 119 8.20 3.33 4.91
CA LEU A 119 8.92 4.49 5.45
C LEU A 119 10.43 4.45 5.15
N GLY A 120 11.00 3.26 4.94
CA GLY A 120 12.42 3.09 4.63
C GLY A 120 12.89 1.64 4.74
N PRO A 121 14.14 1.36 4.39
CA PRO A 121 14.75 0.06 4.63
C PRO A 121 15.22 -0.09 6.09
N SER A 122 15.22 -1.31 6.60
CA SER A 122 15.91 -1.72 7.84
C SER A 122 16.43 -3.15 7.66
N PRO A 123 17.72 -3.45 7.96
CA PRO A 123 18.26 -4.80 7.78
C PRO A 123 17.77 -5.78 8.87
N VAL A 124 17.25 -5.27 9.98
CA VAL A 124 16.86 -6.08 11.15
C VAL A 124 15.54 -6.80 10.87
N LYS A 125 15.49 -8.11 11.12
CA LYS A 125 14.25 -8.90 11.02
C LYS A 125 13.26 -8.55 12.13
N SER A 126 11.97 -8.61 11.86
CA SER A 126 10.93 -8.56 12.88
C SER A 126 10.93 -9.82 13.76
N GLU A 127 10.26 -9.71 14.90
CA GLU A 127 9.90 -10.82 15.76
C GLU A 127 8.86 -11.74 15.08
N LYS A 128 8.66 -12.92 15.68
CA LYS A 128 7.73 -13.94 15.20
C LYS A 128 6.87 -14.55 16.32
N LYS A 129 6.27 -13.70 17.13
CA LYS A 129 5.43 -14.04 18.27
C LYS A 129 3.95 -14.17 17.91
N GLY A 130 3.50 -13.65 16.76
CA GLY A 130 2.10 -13.76 16.34
C GLY A 130 1.19 -12.68 16.91
N ALA A 131 1.75 -11.63 17.52
CA ALA A 131 0.97 -10.57 18.13
C ALA A 131 0.47 -9.54 17.11
N GLY A 132 -0.80 -9.16 17.20
CA GLY A 132 -1.41 -8.10 16.40
C GLY A 132 -2.91 -8.30 16.20
N LEU A 133 -3.50 -7.43 15.38
CA LEU A 133 -4.94 -7.43 15.06
C LEU A 133 -5.13 -7.31 13.55
N VAL A 134 -5.94 -8.20 12.98
CA VAL A 134 -6.38 -8.10 11.59
C VAL A 134 -7.71 -7.39 11.55
N TYR A 135 -7.81 -6.34 10.75
CA TYR A 135 -9.06 -5.61 10.50
C TYR A 135 -9.54 -5.96 9.10
N LEU A 136 -10.56 -6.82 9.04
CA LEU A 136 -11.36 -7.03 7.84
C LEU A 136 -12.43 -5.95 7.85
N ALA A 137 -12.13 -4.77 7.30
CA ALA A 137 -13.16 -3.75 7.16
C ALA A 137 -14.27 -4.31 6.23
N PRO A 138 -15.55 -4.25 6.63
CA PRO A 138 -16.64 -4.39 5.67
C PRO A 138 -16.60 -3.18 4.72
N GLU A 139 -16.78 -3.40 3.42
CA GLU A 139 -16.92 -2.31 2.44
C GLU A 139 -18.07 -1.35 2.84
N PRO A 140 -17.99 -0.02 2.55
CA PRO A 140 -16.90 0.72 1.90
C PRO A 140 -16.29 1.83 2.81
N ALA A 141 -15.33 2.57 2.26
CA ALA A 141 -14.99 3.95 2.64
C ALA A 141 -13.94 4.23 3.75
N LEU A 142 -12.76 3.62 3.62
CA LEU A 142 -11.55 4.46 3.76
C LEU A 142 -10.76 4.38 2.47
N SER A 143 -11.07 5.26 1.52
CA SER A 143 -10.23 5.46 0.35
C SER A 143 -9.03 6.29 0.79
N VAL A 144 -7.89 5.63 0.97
CA VAL A 144 -6.63 6.28 1.30
C VAL A 144 -5.79 6.38 0.02
N LEU A 145 -5.34 7.57 -0.31
CA LEU A 145 -4.41 7.81 -1.42
C LEU A 145 -3.01 7.92 -0.86
N VAL A 146 -2.08 7.09 -1.34
CA VAL A 146 -0.67 7.28 -1.03
C VAL A 146 -0.06 8.12 -2.14
N ASN A 147 0.17 9.39 -1.82
CA ASN A 147 0.90 10.31 -2.68
C ASN A 147 2.40 10.04 -2.51
N THR A 148 3.07 9.56 -3.54
CA THR A 148 4.55 9.59 -3.58
C THR A 148 5.02 10.59 -4.61
N CYS A 149 4.60 11.85 -4.45
CA CYS A 149 5.18 12.94 -5.20
C CYS A 149 6.66 13.03 -4.81
N LYS A 150 7.56 12.57 -5.70
CA LYS A 150 8.82 13.29 -5.86
C LYS A 150 8.40 14.61 -6.50
N LEU A 151 8.31 15.67 -5.70
CA LEU A 151 8.30 17.03 -6.21
C LEU A 151 9.60 17.21 -7.00
N LEU A 152 9.55 16.90 -8.30
CA LEU A 152 10.39 17.39 -9.38
C LEU A 152 9.91 16.67 -10.65
N ASP A 153 9.38 17.49 -11.56
CA ASP A 153 9.14 17.26 -12.98
C ASP A 153 7.75 16.83 -13.48
N GLN A 154 7.23 17.72 -14.34
CA GLN A 154 6.23 17.52 -15.40
C GLN A 154 4.78 17.95 -15.13
N GLN A 155 4.63 19.28 -15.19
CA GLN A 155 3.53 19.94 -15.91
C GLN A 155 3.34 19.31 -17.31
N HIS A 156 2.07 19.20 -17.75
CA HIS A 156 1.56 18.76 -19.07
C HIS A 156 1.18 17.27 -19.25
N ARG A 157 -0.12 16.94 -19.12
CA ARG A 157 -1.02 16.67 -20.29
C ARG A 157 -2.45 16.29 -19.87
N ARG A 158 -3.38 16.77 -20.70
CA ARG A 158 -4.85 16.87 -20.61
C ARG A 158 -5.66 15.55 -20.52
N LYS A 159 -6.76 15.64 -19.74
CA LYS A 159 -8.16 15.19 -19.95
C LYS A 159 -8.47 13.86 -20.66
N ARG A 160 -9.26 13.00 -19.99
CA ARG A 160 -10.54 12.46 -20.52
C ARG A 160 -11.42 11.86 -19.42
N ASN A 161 -12.72 12.17 -19.51
CA ASN A 161 -13.84 11.64 -18.71
C ASN A 161 -13.97 10.12 -18.78
N ASN A 162 -14.37 9.47 -17.68
CA ASN A 162 -15.61 8.71 -17.65
C ASN A 162 -16.11 8.49 -16.21
N ASN A 163 -17.43 8.54 -16.06
CA ASN A 163 -18.16 8.41 -14.80
C ASN A 163 -18.27 6.94 -14.35
N ASN A 164 -18.48 6.78 -13.04
CA ASN A 164 -18.55 5.56 -12.22
C ASN A 164 -17.20 5.01 -11.75
N ALA A 165 -16.80 5.44 -10.55
CA ALA A 165 -15.74 4.79 -9.79
C ALA A 165 -16.29 4.39 -8.42
N GLU A 166 -16.38 3.08 -8.18
CA GLU A 166 -16.38 2.53 -6.81
C GLU A 166 -15.17 3.11 -6.05
N LEU A 167 -15.38 3.45 -4.77
CA LEU A 167 -14.41 4.07 -3.87
C LEU A 167 -13.27 3.07 -3.51
N SER A 168 -12.39 2.80 -4.46
CA SER A 168 -11.18 1.99 -4.26
C SER A 168 -10.00 2.85 -3.77
N PHE A 169 -9.15 2.30 -2.89
CA PHE A 169 -7.87 2.89 -2.48
C PHE A 169 -6.90 2.96 -3.65
N LYS A 170 -6.31 4.14 -3.93
CA LYS A 170 -5.48 4.39 -5.12
C LYS A 170 -4.13 5.03 -4.76
N ILE A 171 -3.05 4.48 -5.30
CA ILE A 171 -1.68 4.97 -5.12
C ILE A 171 -1.12 5.33 -6.48
N SER A 172 -0.66 6.58 -6.64
CA SER A 172 0.05 7.03 -7.83
C SER A 172 1.34 7.74 -7.41
N THR A 173 2.30 7.68 -8.32
CA THR A 173 3.48 8.56 -8.29
C THR A 173 3.11 9.91 -8.86
#